data_AF-A0A960DS26-F1
#
_entry.id   AF-A0A960DS26-F1
#
_cell.length_a   1.000
_cell.length_b   1.000
_cell.length_c   1.000
_cell.angle_alpha   90.00
_cell.angle_beta   90.00
_cell.angle_gamma   90.00
#
_symmetry.space_group_name_H-M   'P 1'
#
loop_
_entity.id
_entity.type
_entity.pdbx_description
1 polymer ?
#
loop_
_entity_poly.entity_id
_entity_poly.type
_entity_poly.pdbx_seq_one_letter_code
_entity_poly.pdbx_strand_id
1 'polypeptide(L)'
;MALPQLYSGKVRDIYDAGEGRLLMVTSDRISAFDVVMAEPITDKGRVLTAMSAFWFEKFADLIGGHLIATSGPEIEALGIADDDPELAGRIMLTRKAEMLPVECIVRGYITGSAWKEYQREGTMHGTALPEGLLESQQLPEPVFTPSTKAEVGDHDENISFEAAVDLVGAELAERLRDVSLRIYAEGAAWAAERGII
;
A
#
# COMPACT_ATOMS: atom_id res chain seq x y z
N MET A 1 -17.25 13.03 -15.64
CA MET A 1 -15.93 12.60 -16.17
C MET A 1 -16.13 11.66 -17.36
N ALA A 2 -15.39 11.83 -18.46
CA ALA A 2 -15.55 11.04 -19.69
C ALA A 2 -14.46 9.96 -19.89
N LEU A 3 -13.67 9.67 -18.86
CA LEU A 3 -12.58 8.69 -18.94
C LEU A 3 -13.13 7.25 -18.86
N PRO A 4 -12.59 6.28 -19.63
CA PRO A 4 -12.99 4.88 -19.52
C PRO A 4 -12.65 4.31 -18.14
N GLN A 5 -13.63 3.76 -17.44
CA GLN A 5 -13.38 3.06 -16.18
C GLN A 5 -12.81 1.68 -16.46
N LEU A 6 -11.65 1.38 -15.86
CA LEU A 6 -10.95 0.11 -16.02
C LEU A 6 -11.27 -0.85 -14.88
N TYR A 7 -11.40 -0.33 -13.66
CA TYR A 7 -11.57 -1.13 -12.46
C TYR A 7 -12.30 -0.35 -11.36
N SER A 8 -13.09 -1.06 -10.57
CA SER A 8 -13.69 -0.55 -9.33
C SER A 8 -13.37 -1.52 -8.21
N GLY A 9 -12.52 -1.07 -7.27
CA GLY A 9 -12.17 -1.84 -6.09
C GLY A 9 -12.99 -1.43 -4.87
N LYS A 10 -12.67 -2.05 -3.73
CA LYS A 10 -13.31 -1.75 -2.42
C LYS A 10 -13.33 -0.25 -2.11
N VAL A 11 -12.21 0.44 -2.37
CA VAL A 11 -12.01 1.87 -2.01
C VAL A 11 -11.69 2.78 -3.20
N ARG A 12 -11.06 2.26 -4.26
CA ARG A 12 -10.54 3.08 -5.37
C ARG A 12 -11.15 2.67 -6.70
N ASP A 13 -11.51 3.66 -7.49
CA ASP A 13 -11.92 3.52 -8.87
C ASP A 13 -10.76 3.96 -9.78
N ILE A 14 -10.48 3.19 -10.83
CA ILE A 14 -9.35 3.41 -11.73
C ILE A 14 -9.87 3.66 -13.14
N TYR A 15 -9.43 4.76 -13.73
CA TYR A 15 -9.80 5.19 -15.07
C TYR A 15 -8.56 5.28 -15.96
N ASP A 16 -8.74 4.99 -17.25
CA ASP A 16 -7.69 5.19 -18.25
C ASP A 16 -7.55 6.69 -18.56
N ALA A 17 -6.37 7.25 -18.30
CA ALA A 17 -6.04 8.65 -18.61
C ALA A 17 -5.20 8.79 -19.90
N GLY A 18 -5.05 7.70 -20.65
CA GLY A 18 -4.30 7.65 -21.90
C GLY A 18 -2.78 7.74 -21.71
N GLU A 19 -2.05 7.40 -22.77
CA GLU A 19 -0.57 7.50 -22.82
C GLU A 19 0.14 6.74 -21.68
N GLY A 20 -0.42 5.61 -21.26
CA GLY A 20 0.11 4.82 -20.15
C GLY A 20 -0.04 5.49 -18.79
N ARG A 21 -1.04 6.38 -18.63
CA ARG A 21 -1.40 7.00 -17.35
C ARG A 21 -2.75 6.48 -16.84
N LEU A 22 -2.92 6.50 -15.53
CA LEU A 22 -4.15 6.13 -14.85
C LEU A 22 -4.63 7.31 -14.00
N LEU A 23 -5.93 7.56 -13.99
CA LEU A 23 -6.55 8.40 -12.97
C LEU A 23 -7.14 7.50 -11.89
N MET A 24 -6.62 7.63 -10.68
CA MET A 24 -7.11 6.91 -9.51
C MET A 24 -7.99 7.84 -8.68
N VAL A 25 -9.25 7.46 -8.45
CA VAL A 25 -10.20 8.19 -7.61
C VAL A 25 -10.40 7.42 -6.32
N THR A 26 -10.04 8.02 -5.19
CA THR A 26 -10.23 7.41 -3.87
C THR A 26 -11.61 7.80 -3.32
N SER A 27 -12.49 6.81 -3.19
CA SER A 27 -13.83 7.02 -2.66
C SER A 27 -13.86 7.12 -1.13
N ASP A 28 -15.01 7.55 -0.63
CA ASP A 28 -15.34 7.55 0.79
C ASP A 28 -15.84 6.18 1.29
N ARG A 29 -15.88 5.16 0.41
CA ARG A 29 -16.21 3.77 0.77
C ARG A 29 -15.22 3.23 1.78
N ILE A 30 -15.71 2.44 2.72
CA ILE A 30 -14.90 1.74 3.73
C ILE A 30 -15.28 0.25 3.72
N SER A 31 -14.31 -0.61 3.99
CA SER A 31 -14.53 -2.05 4.12
C SER A 31 -13.95 -2.57 5.42
N ALA A 32 -14.64 -3.54 6.02
CA ALA A 32 -14.13 -4.32 7.14
C ALA A 32 -14.53 -5.79 6.93
N PHE A 33 -13.66 -6.73 7.31
CA PHE A 33 -13.87 -8.17 7.12
C PHE A 33 -14.28 -8.52 5.67
N ASP A 34 -13.60 -7.90 4.69
CA ASP A 34 -13.85 -8.03 3.25
C ASP A 34 -15.23 -7.61 2.73
N VAL A 35 -16.05 -6.97 3.57
CA VAL A 35 -17.35 -6.41 3.20
C VAL A 35 -17.26 -4.89 3.10
N VAL A 36 -17.73 -4.33 1.98
CA VAL A 36 -17.89 -2.87 1.82
C VAL A 36 -19.14 -2.44 2.59
N MET A 37 -18.99 -1.45 3.47
CA MET A 37 -20.09 -0.93 4.30
C MET A 37 -21.07 -0.12 3.46
N ALA A 38 -22.32 -0.03 3.93
CA ALA A 38 -23.37 0.75 3.25
C ALA A 38 -23.12 2.26 3.36
N GLU A 39 -22.73 2.73 4.54
CA GLU A 39 -22.45 4.14 4.79
C GLU A 39 -20.98 4.50 4.52
N PRO A 40 -20.72 5.56 3.73
CA PRO A 40 -19.36 6.07 3.53
C PRO A 40 -18.87 6.90 4.72
N ILE A 41 -17.56 7.13 4.79
CA ILE A 41 -16.94 8.07 5.73
C ILE A 41 -16.58 9.34 4.96
N THR A 42 -17.33 10.43 5.19
CA THR A 42 -17.12 11.72 4.51
C THR A 42 -15.66 12.15 4.58
N ASP A 43 -15.13 12.60 3.44
CA ASP A 43 -13.74 13.07 3.23
C ASP A 43 -12.64 12.03 3.44
N LYS A 44 -12.96 10.77 3.73
CA LYS A 44 -11.96 9.70 3.84
C LYS A 44 -11.10 9.59 2.58
N GLY A 45 -11.72 9.67 1.40
CA GLY A 45 -11.00 9.61 0.13
C GLY A 45 -9.98 10.75 -0.02
N ARG A 46 -10.32 11.94 0.46
CA ARG A 46 -9.45 13.12 0.42
C ARG A 46 -8.28 12.98 1.39
N VAL A 47 -8.56 12.56 2.62
CA VAL A 47 -7.53 12.31 3.65
C VAL A 47 -6.54 11.25 3.18
N LEU A 48 -7.01 10.11 2.65
CA LEU A 48 -6.13 9.03 2.18
C LEU A 48 -5.29 9.43 0.97
N THR A 49 -5.85 10.27 0.09
CA THR A 49 -5.11 10.81 -1.06
C THR A 49 -4.01 11.77 -0.60
N ALA A 50 -4.32 12.71 0.29
CA ALA A 50 -3.33 13.61 0.87
C ALA A 50 -2.22 12.87 1.62
N MET A 51 -2.57 11.85 2.41
CA MET A 51 -1.58 11.01 3.10
C MET A 51 -0.66 10.28 2.12
N SER A 52 -1.21 9.72 1.04
CA SER A 52 -0.41 9.02 0.05
C SER A 52 0.52 9.98 -0.71
N ALA A 53 0.02 11.17 -1.09
CA ALA A 53 0.84 12.21 -1.74
C ALA A 53 2.01 12.66 -0.85
N PHE A 54 1.74 12.87 0.45
CA PHE A 54 2.78 13.18 1.44
C PHE A 54 3.88 12.12 1.50
N TRP A 55 3.52 10.83 1.55
CA TRP A 55 4.51 9.74 1.60
C TRP A 55 5.27 9.58 0.29
N PHE A 56 4.63 9.80 -0.87
CA PHE A 56 5.32 9.84 -2.16
C PHE A 56 6.38 10.94 -2.21
N GLU A 57 6.05 12.15 -1.76
CA GLU A 57 7.00 13.26 -1.69
C GLU A 57 8.14 12.95 -0.73
N LYS A 58 7.83 12.43 0.47
CA LYS A 58 8.81 12.14 1.51
C LYS A 58 9.85 11.09 1.10
N PHE A 59 9.47 10.13 0.25
CA PHE A 59 10.36 9.05 -0.19
C PHE A 59 10.86 9.19 -1.64
N ALA A 60 10.61 10.33 -2.29
CA ALA A 60 10.99 10.55 -3.69
C ALA A 60 12.50 10.39 -3.96
N ASP A 61 13.35 10.76 -2.99
CA ASP A 61 14.82 10.61 -3.09
C ASP A 61 15.29 9.17 -2.88
N LEU A 62 14.47 8.33 -2.24
CA LEU A 62 14.80 6.92 -1.95
C LEU A 62 14.39 6.02 -3.11
N ILE A 63 13.16 6.18 -3.60
CA ILE A 63 12.63 5.40 -4.72
C ILE A 63 11.64 6.25 -5.52
N GLY A 64 11.70 6.13 -6.85
CA GLY A 64 10.71 6.74 -7.72
C GLY A 64 9.31 6.20 -7.44
N GLY A 65 8.32 7.10 -7.36
CA GLY A 65 6.91 6.75 -7.29
C GLY A 65 6.23 6.80 -8.64
N HIS A 66 5.01 6.27 -8.72
CA HIS A 66 4.19 6.40 -9.92
C HIS A 66 3.36 7.69 -9.97
N LEU A 67 3.35 8.50 -8.92
CA LEU A 67 2.53 9.71 -8.81
C LEU A 67 3.02 10.78 -9.79
N ILE A 68 2.11 11.34 -10.58
CA ILE A 68 2.37 12.47 -11.48
C ILE A 68 1.83 13.75 -10.84
N ALA A 69 0.54 13.76 -10.49
CA ALA A 69 -0.13 14.94 -9.96
C ALA A 69 -1.39 14.56 -9.16
N THR A 70 -1.81 15.44 -8.26
CA THR A 70 -3.10 15.38 -7.54
C THR A 70 -4.03 16.53 -7.88
N SER A 71 -3.51 17.57 -8.55
CA SER A 71 -4.17 18.80 -9.00
C SER A 71 -3.25 19.49 -10.02
N GLY A 72 -3.71 20.57 -10.64
CA GLY A 72 -2.93 21.41 -11.52
C GLY A 72 -3.08 21.07 -13.00
N PRO A 73 -2.20 21.62 -13.86
CA PRO A 73 -2.32 21.54 -15.31
C PRO A 73 -2.44 20.11 -15.86
N GLU A 74 -1.78 19.14 -15.21
CA GLU A 74 -1.84 17.73 -15.59
C GLU A 74 -3.24 17.12 -15.39
N ILE A 75 -3.97 17.57 -14.37
CA ILE A 75 -5.37 17.18 -14.11
C ILE A 75 -6.32 17.95 -15.02
N GLU A 76 -6.11 19.26 -15.17
CA GLU A 76 -6.91 20.11 -16.06
C GLU A 76 -6.86 19.63 -17.51
N ALA A 77 -5.72 19.10 -17.96
CA ALA A 77 -5.55 18.49 -19.27
C ALA A 77 -6.47 17.27 -19.52
N LEU A 78 -6.98 16.63 -18.46
CA LEU A 78 -7.97 15.55 -18.53
C LEU A 78 -9.42 16.08 -18.60
N GLY A 79 -9.61 17.40 -18.64
CA GLY A 79 -10.92 18.05 -18.60
C GLY A 79 -11.58 18.01 -17.21
N ILE A 80 -10.77 17.90 -16.15
CA ILE A 80 -11.22 17.92 -14.75
C ILE A 80 -10.80 19.27 -14.16
N ALA A 81 -11.76 20.05 -13.67
CA ALA A 81 -11.43 21.30 -12.99
C ALA A 81 -10.77 21.00 -11.63
N ASP A 82 -9.76 21.79 -11.26
CA ASP A 82 -9.05 21.61 -10.00
C ASP A 82 -9.94 21.75 -8.76
N ASP A 83 -11.02 22.54 -8.86
CA ASP A 83 -12.03 22.76 -7.83
C ASP A 83 -13.30 21.92 -8.01
N ASP A 84 -13.26 20.87 -8.85
CA ASP A 84 -14.37 19.94 -9.03
C ASP A 84 -14.81 19.39 -7.66
N PRO A 85 -16.07 19.63 -7.24
CA PRO A 85 -16.51 19.31 -5.87
C PRO A 85 -16.49 17.81 -5.56
N GLU A 86 -16.58 16.95 -6.57
CA GLU A 86 -16.59 15.50 -6.40
C GLU A 86 -15.17 14.92 -6.39
N LEU A 87 -14.21 15.59 -7.05
CA LEU A 87 -12.87 15.02 -7.33
C LEU A 87 -11.73 15.74 -6.61
N ALA A 88 -11.88 17.03 -6.30
CA ALA A 88 -10.83 17.84 -5.71
C ALA A 88 -10.29 17.22 -4.41
N GLY A 89 -8.99 16.93 -4.41
CA GLY A 89 -8.28 16.36 -3.27
C GLY A 89 -8.42 14.85 -3.08
N ARG A 90 -9.18 14.12 -3.92
CA ARG A 90 -9.33 12.65 -3.84
C ARG A 90 -8.84 11.89 -5.08
N ILE A 91 -8.10 12.58 -5.96
CA ILE A 91 -7.58 12.01 -7.20
C ILE A 91 -6.04 11.95 -7.21
N MET A 92 -5.52 10.97 -7.93
CA MET A 92 -4.12 10.87 -8.30
C MET A 92 -4.02 10.51 -9.78
N LEU A 93 -3.35 11.34 -10.57
CA LEU A 93 -2.84 10.96 -11.87
C LEU A 93 -1.52 10.22 -11.67
N THR A 94 -1.42 9.00 -12.20
CA THR A 94 -0.27 8.12 -12.01
C THR A 94 0.21 7.54 -13.32
N ARG A 95 1.48 7.11 -13.36
CA ARG A 95 2.02 6.26 -14.42
C ARG A 95 1.52 4.84 -14.22
N LYS A 96 1.05 4.20 -15.30
CA LYS A 96 0.77 2.77 -15.31
C LYS A 96 2.08 2.02 -15.10
N ALA A 97 2.11 1.18 -14.07
CA ALA A 97 3.26 0.33 -13.75
C ALA A 97 2.96 -1.13 -14.07
N GLU A 98 4.00 -1.89 -14.37
CA GLU A 98 3.96 -3.34 -14.33
C GLU A 98 4.03 -3.77 -12.87
N MET A 99 3.03 -4.53 -12.41
CA MET A 99 2.92 -4.93 -11.01
C MET A 99 3.80 -6.14 -10.75
N LEU A 100 4.56 -6.10 -9.66
CA LEU A 100 5.31 -7.27 -9.18
C LEU A 100 4.35 -8.29 -8.55
N PRO A 101 4.62 -9.61 -8.67
CA PRO A 101 3.76 -10.67 -8.12
C PRO A 101 3.97 -10.90 -6.61
N VAL A 102 4.47 -9.89 -5.88
CA VAL A 102 4.81 -9.98 -4.45
C VAL A 102 4.33 -8.72 -3.73
N GLU A 103 3.64 -8.91 -2.61
CA GLU A 103 3.33 -7.84 -1.68
C GLU A 103 4.50 -7.62 -0.72
N CYS A 104 4.99 -6.38 -0.67
CA CYS A 104 6.17 -6.00 0.11
C CYS A 104 5.78 -5.54 1.52
N ILE A 105 5.47 -6.50 2.39
CA ILE A 105 5.03 -6.25 3.76
C ILE A 105 6.23 -6.16 4.70
N VAL A 106 6.26 -5.15 5.57
CA VAL A 106 7.22 -5.03 6.67
C VAL A 106 6.48 -4.96 8.00
N ARG A 107 7.02 -5.66 9.00
CA ARG A 107 6.46 -5.71 10.36
C ARG A 107 7.52 -5.26 11.35
N GLY A 108 7.26 -4.20 12.12
CA GLY A 108 8.05 -3.88 13.32
C GLY A 108 7.38 -4.29 14.62
N TYR A 109 6.12 -4.74 14.57
CA TYR A 109 5.36 -5.23 15.72
C TYR A 109 4.64 -6.53 15.35
N ILE A 110 4.53 -7.45 16.30
CA ILE A 110 3.84 -8.72 16.09
C ILE A 110 2.32 -8.56 16.33
N THR A 111 1.53 -8.68 15.27
CA THR A 111 0.06 -8.59 15.34
C THR A 111 -0.59 -9.35 14.18
N GLY A 112 -1.92 -9.41 14.16
CA GLY A 112 -2.69 -9.96 13.05
C GLY A 112 -2.36 -11.42 12.73
N SER A 113 -2.17 -11.74 11.44
CA SER A 113 -1.85 -13.09 10.99
C SER A 113 -0.52 -13.61 11.56
N ALA A 114 0.49 -12.75 11.71
CA ALA A 114 1.78 -13.12 12.31
C ALA A 114 1.65 -13.51 13.78
N TRP A 115 0.83 -12.79 14.56
CA TRP A 115 0.56 -13.16 15.96
C TRP A 115 -0.17 -14.50 16.06
N LYS A 116 -1.14 -14.76 15.18
CA LYS A 116 -1.86 -16.05 15.14
C LYS A 116 -0.94 -17.23 14.83
N GLU A 117 0.01 -17.06 13.92
CA GLU A 117 1.03 -18.07 13.62
C GLU A 117 1.94 -18.30 14.83
N TYR A 118 2.46 -17.22 15.42
CA TYR A 118 3.35 -17.30 16.57
C TYR A 118 2.71 -18.00 17.78
N GLN A 119 1.44 -17.74 18.06
CA GLN A 119 0.71 -18.43 19.13
C GLN A 119 0.60 -19.94 18.91
N ARG A 120 0.56 -20.39 17.66
CA ARG A 120 0.39 -21.81 17.30
C ARG A 120 1.73 -22.54 17.19
N GLU A 121 2.72 -21.90 16.58
CA GLU A 121 3.96 -22.54 16.11
C GLU A 121 5.24 -21.87 16.64
N GLY A 122 5.14 -20.71 17.28
CA GLY A 122 6.31 -19.93 17.70
C GLY A 122 7.06 -19.26 16.54
N THR A 123 6.43 -19.18 15.36
CA THR A 123 7.03 -18.67 14.13
C THR A 123 6.29 -17.47 13.55
N MET A 124 6.95 -16.78 12.62
CA MET A 124 6.36 -15.80 11.71
C MET A 124 6.88 -16.06 10.29
N HIS A 125 5.97 -16.39 9.37
CA HIS A 125 6.29 -16.82 8.00
C HIS A 125 7.31 -17.98 7.99
N GLY A 126 7.12 -18.95 8.90
CA GLY A 126 7.98 -20.13 9.05
C GLY A 126 9.33 -19.87 9.75
N THR A 127 9.65 -18.63 10.11
CA THR A 127 10.88 -18.30 10.86
C THR A 127 10.59 -18.27 12.35
N ALA A 128 11.38 -18.99 13.15
CA ALA A 128 11.25 -19.02 14.61
C ALA A 128 11.47 -17.62 15.21
N LEU A 129 10.59 -17.23 16.14
CA LEU A 129 10.68 -16.00 16.90
C LEU A 129 11.10 -16.28 18.36
N PRO A 130 11.62 -15.27 19.08
CA PRO A 130 11.92 -15.40 20.50
C PRO A 130 10.70 -15.88 21.30
N GLU A 131 10.92 -16.70 22.31
CA GLU A 131 9.85 -17.11 23.24
C GLU A 131 9.35 -15.93 24.08
N GLY A 132 8.08 -16.00 24.48
CA GLY A 132 7.48 -15.06 25.43
C GLY A 132 7.08 -13.70 24.84
N LEU A 133 6.96 -13.56 23.52
CA LEU A 133 6.40 -12.35 22.92
C LEU A 133 4.93 -12.18 23.33
N LEU A 134 4.53 -10.93 23.56
CA LEU A 134 3.15 -10.53 23.81
C LEU A 134 2.50 -9.97 22.55
N GLU A 135 1.16 -9.99 22.50
CA GLU A 135 0.41 -9.41 21.39
C GLU A 135 0.73 -7.93 21.23
N SER A 136 1.01 -7.50 19.99
CA SER A 136 1.42 -6.13 19.64
C SER A 136 2.78 -5.70 20.20
N GLN A 137 3.62 -6.64 20.67
CA GLN A 137 4.97 -6.33 21.09
C GLN A 137 5.85 -5.90 19.91
N GLN A 138 6.74 -4.93 20.14
CA GLN A 138 7.75 -4.54 19.17
C GLN A 138 8.75 -5.68 18.93
N LEU A 139 9.03 -5.97 17.66
CA LEU A 139 10.06 -6.91 17.27
C LEU A 139 11.46 -6.30 17.51
N PRO A 140 12.50 -7.13 17.75
CA PRO A 140 13.87 -6.63 17.92
C PRO A 140 14.35 -5.77 16.75
N GLU A 141 13.91 -6.12 15.54
CA GLU A 141 14.17 -5.41 14.30
C GLU A 141 12.98 -5.60 13.33
N PRO A 142 12.71 -4.63 12.44
CA PRO A 142 11.66 -4.80 11.44
C PRO A 142 11.97 -5.95 10.49
N VAL A 143 10.97 -6.76 10.17
CA VAL A 143 11.11 -7.95 9.33
C VAL A 143 10.32 -7.78 8.04
N PHE A 144 10.96 -8.09 6.91
CA PHE A 144 10.30 -8.20 5.61
C PHE A 144 9.60 -9.55 5.51
N THR A 145 8.28 -9.54 5.37
CA THR A 145 7.44 -10.74 5.41
C THR A 145 6.55 -10.81 4.16
N PRO A 146 7.12 -11.19 3.00
CA PRO A 146 6.40 -11.11 1.73
C PRO A 146 5.16 -12.02 1.71
N SER A 147 4.20 -11.67 0.85
CA SER A 147 3.12 -12.57 0.44
C SER A 147 3.00 -12.59 -1.08
N THR A 148 2.40 -13.64 -1.63
CA THR A 148 1.97 -13.62 -3.02
C THR A 148 0.87 -12.59 -3.22
N LYS A 149 0.75 -12.11 -4.46
CA LYS A 149 -0.39 -11.30 -4.88
C LYS A 149 -1.43 -12.22 -5.53
N ALA A 150 -2.52 -12.49 -4.83
CA ALA A 150 -3.57 -13.38 -5.35
C ALA A 150 -4.46 -12.67 -6.40
N GLU A 151 -5.14 -13.46 -7.24
CA GLU A 151 -6.18 -12.92 -8.13
C GLU A 151 -7.41 -12.47 -7.33
N VAL A 152 -8.27 -11.65 -7.96
CA VAL A 152 -9.46 -11.09 -7.32
C VAL A 152 -10.41 -12.22 -6.89
N GLY A 153 -10.49 -12.47 -5.58
CA GLY A 153 -11.36 -13.49 -4.98
C GLY A 153 -10.61 -14.49 -4.10
N ASP A 154 -9.28 -14.56 -4.23
CA ASP A 154 -8.41 -15.40 -3.41
C ASP A 154 -7.69 -14.58 -2.33
N HIS A 155 -7.10 -15.27 -1.36
CA HIS A 155 -6.34 -14.66 -0.27
C HIS A 155 -4.84 -14.66 -0.59
N ASP A 156 -4.17 -13.55 -0.31
CA ASP A 156 -2.71 -13.46 -0.37
C ASP A 156 -2.09 -14.50 0.58
N GLU A 157 -1.11 -15.25 0.09
CA GLU A 157 -0.43 -16.28 0.88
C GLU A 157 0.91 -15.75 1.37
N ASN A 158 1.13 -15.82 2.69
CA ASN A 158 2.43 -15.53 3.30
C ASN A 158 3.50 -16.48 2.73
N ILE A 159 4.58 -15.93 2.18
CA ILE A 159 5.70 -16.71 1.64
C ILE A 159 7.00 -16.38 2.36
N SER A 160 7.98 -17.27 2.25
CA SER A 160 9.35 -17.01 2.73
C SER A 160 10.08 -16.06 1.78
N PHE A 161 11.22 -15.54 2.23
CA PHE A 161 12.07 -14.70 1.37
C PHE A 161 12.63 -15.50 0.18
N GLU A 162 12.97 -16.77 0.39
CA GLU A 162 13.45 -17.68 -0.66
C GLU A 162 12.38 -17.89 -1.74
N ALA A 163 11.13 -18.09 -1.35
CA ALA A 163 10.02 -18.18 -2.30
C ALA A 163 9.82 -16.87 -3.09
N ALA A 164 10.02 -15.71 -2.45
CA ALA A 164 10.02 -14.43 -3.18
C ALA A 164 11.18 -14.34 -4.17
N VAL A 165 12.38 -14.81 -3.79
CA VAL A 165 13.55 -14.90 -4.70
C VAL A 165 13.25 -15.78 -5.92
N ASP A 166 12.57 -16.91 -5.73
CA ASP A 166 12.17 -17.79 -6.83
C ASP A 166 11.17 -17.12 -7.79
N LEU A 167 10.31 -16.22 -7.29
CA LEU A 167 9.31 -15.52 -8.09
C LEU A 167 9.86 -14.34 -8.89
N VAL A 168 10.75 -13.53 -8.30
CA VAL A 168 11.19 -12.27 -8.91
C VAL A 168 12.68 -12.19 -9.22
N GLY A 169 13.45 -13.22 -8.83
CA GLY A 169 14.91 -13.26 -8.92
C GLY A 169 15.60 -12.60 -7.73
N ALA A 170 16.81 -13.08 -7.42
CA ALA A 170 17.56 -12.70 -6.21
C ALA A 170 17.83 -11.19 -6.11
N GLU A 171 18.37 -10.57 -7.17
CA GLU A 171 18.72 -9.15 -7.18
C GLU A 171 17.49 -8.26 -6.90
N LEU A 172 16.35 -8.57 -7.53
CA LEU A 172 15.13 -7.81 -7.34
C LEU A 172 14.54 -8.06 -5.95
N ALA A 173 14.50 -9.30 -5.48
CA ALA A 173 14.00 -9.64 -4.14
C ALA A 173 14.80 -8.93 -3.03
N GLU A 174 16.12 -8.91 -3.13
CA GLU A 174 16.99 -8.17 -2.21
C GLU A 174 16.69 -6.67 -2.23
N ARG A 175 16.56 -6.08 -3.43
CA ARG A 175 16.20 -4.67 -3.56
C ARG A 175 14.83 -4.36 -2.97
N LEU A 176 13.83 -5.23 -3.17
CA LEU A 176 12.50 -5.07 -2.59
C LEU A 176 12.55 -5.08 -1.07
N ARG A 177 13.25 -6.06 -0.49
CA ARG A 177 13.45 -6.17 0.96
C ARG A 177 14.10 -4.91 1.51
N ASP A 178 15.25 -4.52 0.95
CA ASP A 178 16.08 -3.45 1.50
C ASP A 178 15.39 -2.08 1.40
N VAL A 179 14.74 -1.79 0.27
CA VAL A 179 13.94 -0.56 0.11
C VAL A 179 12.73 -0.56 1.04
N SER A 180 12.01 -1.68 1.14
CA SER A 180 10.82 -1.76 2.00
C SER A 180 11.17 -1.56 3.48
N LEU A 181 12.24 -2.21 3.95
CA LEU A 181 12.73 -2.04 5.32
C LEU A 181 13.14 -0.59 5.60
N ARG A 182 13.79 0.07 4.62
CA ARG A 182 14.18 1.47 4.76
C ARG A 182 12.99 2.43 4.78
N ILE A 183 12.03 2.27 3.87
CA ILE A 183 10.77 3.03 3.86
C ILE A 183 10.04 2.85 5.20
N TYR A 184 9.93 1.61 5.68
CA TYR A 184 9.28 1.32 6.96
C TYR A 184 10.00 2.00 8.12
N ALA A 185 11.32 1.84 8.24
CA ALA A 185 12.09 2.38 9.36
C ALA A 185 12.00 3.91 9.42
N GLU A 186 12.20 4.59 8.28
CA GLU A 186 12.10 6.05 8.19
C GLU A 186 10.66 6.55 8.42
N GLY A 187 9.66 5.83 7.91
CA GLY A 187 8.24 6.16 8.07
C GLY A 187 7.74 5.96 9.50
N ALA A 188 8.08 4.83 10.12
CA ALA A 188 7.73 4.50 11.49
C ALA A 188 8.38 5.47 12.48
N ALA A 189 9.65 5.83 12.30
CA ALA A 189 10.31 6.84 13.13
C ALA A 189 9.61 8.21 13.02
N TRP A 190 9.29 8.64 11.80
CA TRP A 190 8.58 9.90 11.57
C TRP A 190 7.17 9.90 12.19
N ALA A 191 6.45 8.79 12.11
CA ALA A 191 5.13 8.62 12.72
C ALA A 191 5.20 8.62 14.25
N ALA A 192 6.20 7.95 14.83
CA ALA A 192 6.40 7.84 16.27
C ALA A 192 6.63 9.21 16.93
N GLU A 193 7.37 10.11 16.28
CA GLU A 193 7.55 11.51 16.72
C GLU A 193 6.21 12.27 16.84
N ARG A 194 5.16 11.79 16.18
CA ARG A 194 3.81 12.38 16.16
C ARG A 194 2.80 11.56 16.96
N GLY A 195 3.27 10.59 17.75
CA GLY A 195 2.43 9.76 18.61
C GLY A 195 1.65 8.67 17.87
N ILE A 196 2.11 8.26 16.69
CA ILE A 196 1.53 7.17 15.89
C ILE A 196 2.54 6.02 15.79
N ILE A 197 2.08 4.80 16.05
CA ILE A 197 2.85 3.56 15.87
C ILE A 197 2.38 2.86 14.59
#